data_AF-A0A959EM22-F1
#
_entry.id   AF-A0A959EM22-F1
#
_cell.length_a   1.000
_cell.length_b   1.000
_cell.length_c   1.000
_cell.angle_alpha   90.00
_cell.angle_beta   90.00
_cell.angle_gamma   90.00
#
_symmetry.space_group_name_H-M   'P 1'
#
loop_
_entity.id
_entity.type
_entity.pdbx_description
1 polymer ?
#
loop_
_entity_poly.entity_id
_entity_poly.type
_entity_poly.pdbx_seq_one_letter_code
_entity_poly.pdbx_strand_id
1 'polypeptide(L)'
;MNLLVISNYRDPVSTRPEAELFIRLHRQGVRVTIMTYPDAGYIHRFREMGLRVIPFHPEKKRHGPSIQRIRQELIEGKYDL
;
A
#
# COMPACT_ATOMS: atom_id res chain seq x y z
N MET A 1 -7.37 -2.91 -13.48
CA MET A 1 -7.78 -2.28 -12.22
C MET A 1 -6.54 -1.99 -11.40
N ASN A 2 -6.38 -0.73 -11.00
CA ASN A 2 -5.28 -0.20 -10.21
C ASN A 2 -5.79 0.07 -8.80
N LEU A 3 -5.23 -0.60 -7.80
CA LEU A 3 -5.67 -0.53 -6.40
C LEU A 3 -4.57 0.10 -5.55
N LEU A 4 -4.88 1.19 -4.84
CA LEU A 4 -3.99 1.78 -3.84
C LEU A 4 -4.46 1.40 -2.44
N VAL A 5 -3.63 0.66 -1.71
CA VAL A 5 -3.91 0.29 -0.32
C VAL A 5 -3.04 1.12 0.60
N ILE A 6 -3.67 1.90 1.49
CA ILE A 6 -2.97 2.63 2.55
C ILE A 6 -3.29 1.96 3.88
N SER A 7 -2.36 1.17 4.41
CA SER A 7 -2.58 0.40 5.64
C SER A 7 -1.30 0.29 6.47
N ASN A 8 -1.44 -0.02 7.75
CA ASN A 8 -0.32 -0.14 8.69
C ASN A 8 0.09 -1.62 8.81
N TYR A 9 1.22 -1.99 8.19
CA TYR A 9 1.76 -3.36 8.26
C TYR A 9 2.94 -3.51 9.23
N ARG A 10 3.02 -2.66 10.26
CA ARG A 10 4.06 -2.82 11.31
C ARG A 10 3.80 -4.01 12.22
N ASP A 11 2.54 -4.39 12.44
CA ASP A 11 2.17 -5.61 13.17
C ASP A 11 1.92 -6.77 12.20
N PRO A 12 2.81 -7.78 12.11
CA PRO A 12 2.70 -8.78 11.05
C PRO A 12 1.61 -9.84 11.30
N VAL A 13 1.22 -10.05 12.56
CA VAL A 13 0.29 -11.11 12.95
C VAL A 13 -1.13 -10.71 12.58
N SER A 14 -1.54 -9.49 12.92
CA SER A 14 -2.91 -9.01 12.69
C SER A 14 -3.18 -8.69 11.22
N THR A 15 -2.13 -8.33 10.47
CA THR A 15 -2.25 -7.82 9.09
C THR A 15 -2.01 -8.88 8.01
N ARG A 16 -1.56 -10.08 8.40
CA ARG A 16 -1.34 -11.24 7.52
C ARG A 16 -2.54 -11.57 6.61
N PRO A 17 -3.79 -11.71 7.10
CA PRO A 17 -4.90 -12.10 6.22
C PRO A 17 -5.15 -11.08 5.11
N GLU A 18 -5.04 -9.79 5.43
CA GLU A 18 -5.18 -8.70 4.46
C GLU A 18 -4.01 -8.66 3.46
N ALA A 19 -2.77 -8.81 3.95
CA ALA A 19 -1.58 -8.85 3.10
C ALA A 19 -1.66 -10.00 2.07
N GLU A 20 -2.10 -11.18 2.49
CA GLU A 20 -2.28 -12.35 1.60
C GLU A 20 -3.40 -12.13 0.58
N LEU A 21 -4.48 -11.44 0.95
CA LEU A 21 -5.53 -11.05 0.00
C LEU A 21 -4.95 -10.20 -1.12
N PHE A 22 -4.17 -9.17 -0.79
CA PHE A 22 -3.57 -8.28 -1.79
C PHE A 22 -2.53 -8.99 -2.67
N ILE A 23 -1.74 -9.89 -2.11
CA ILE A 23 -0.82 -10.73 -2.90
C ILE A 23 -1.60 -11.62 -3.88
N ARG A 24 -2.71 -12.23 -3.44
CA ARG A 24 -3.56 -13.05 -4.32
C ARG A 24 -4.22 -12.22 -5.42
N LEU A 25 -4.74 -11.04 -5.10
CA LEU A 25 -5.30 -10.12 -6.10
C LEU A 25 -4.25 -9.70 -7.13
N HIS A 26 -3.03 -9.42 -6.68
CA HIS A 26 -1.93 -9.09 -7.59
C HIS A 26 -1.62 -10.24 -8.57
N ARG A 27 -1.57 -11.48 -8.05
CA ARG A 27 -1.41 -12.70 -8.87
C ARG A 27 -2.56 -12.93 -9.85
N GLN A 28 -3.75 -12.41 -9.58
CA GLN A 28 -4.90 -12.46 -10.49
C GLN A 28 -4.90 -11.33 -11.53
N GLY A 29 -3.84 -10.50 -11.59
CA GLY A 29 -3.66 -9.44 -12.59
C GLY A 29 -4.10 -8.05 -12.14
N VAL A 30 -4.48 -7.87 -10.88
CA VAL A 30 -4.75 -6.54 -10.32
C VAL A 30 -3.44 -5.81 -10.05
N ARG A 31 -3.34 -4.55 -10.45
CA ARG A 31 -2.17 -3.73 -10.16
C ARG A 31 -2.31 -3.14 -8.77
N VAL A 32 -1.78 -3.85 -7.78
CA VAL A 32 -1.84 -3.45 -6.37
C VAL A 32 -0.59 -2.65 -5.99
N THR A 33 -0.80 -1.43 -5.48
CA THR A 33 0.23 -0.63 -4.83
C THR A 33 -0.07 -0.56 -3.33
N ILE A 34 0.91 -0.92 -2.51
CA ILE A 34 0.83 -0.82 -1.05
C ILE A 34 1.56 0.42 -0.58
N MET A 35 0.89 1.28 0.19
CA MET A 35 1.45 2.45 0.84
C MET A 35 1.43 2.22 2.36
N THR A 36 2.61 2.04 2.95
CA THR A 36 2.75 1.70 4.37
C THR A 36 3.98 2.32 5.02
N TYR A 37 4.09 2.21 6.34
CA TYR A 37 5.23 2.72 7.10
C TYR A 37 6.55 2.14 6.58
N PRO A 38 7.64 2.92 6.52
CA PRO A 38 8.93 2.48 6.00
C PRO A 38 9.56 1.32 6.80
N ASP A 39 9.19 1.18 8.07
CA ASP A 39 9.62 0.15 9.02
C ASP A 39 8.67 -1.06 9.07
N ALA A 40 7.66 -1.14 8.19
CA ALA A 40 6.71 -2.24 8.18
C ALA A 40 7.38 -3.57 7.76
N GLY A 41 7.16 -4.63 8.56
CA GLY A 41 7.77 -5.95 8.34
C GLY A 41 7.37 -6.63 7.02
N TYR A 42 6.21 -6.27 6.47
CA TYR A 42 5.71 -6.86 5.21
C TYR A 42 6.30 -6.26 3.93
N ILE A 43 7.06 -5.15 4.00
CA ILE A 43 7.60 -4.51 2.78
C ILE A 43 8.40 -5.50 1.95
N HIS A 44 9.24 -6.32 2.60
CA HIS A 44 10.07 -7.29 1.88
C HIS A 44 9.21 -8.30 1.14
N ARG A 45 8.26 -8.92 1.84
CA ARG A 45 7.34 -9.92 1.27
C ARG A 45 6.50 -9.37 0.12
N PHE A 46 6.00 -8.13 0.22
CA PHE A 46 5.27 -7.50 -0.87
C PHE A 46 6.14 -7.32 -2.12
N ARG A 47 7.39 -6.85 -1.93
CA ARG A 47 8.34 -6.67 -3.03
C ARG A 47 8.76 -8.01 -3.66
N GLU A 48 9.00 -9.04 -2.85
CA GLU A 48 9.31 -10.39 -3.33
C GLU A 48 8.19 -10.97 -4.20
N MET A 49 6.94 -10.64 -3.88
CA MET A 49 5.76 -11.05 -4.65
C MET A 49 5.48 -10.15 -5.87
N GLY A 50 6.32 -9.15 -6.13
CA GLY A 50 6.19 -8.24 -7.28
C GLY A 50 5.26 -7.04 -7.07
N LEU A 51 4.74 -6.82 -5.85
CA LEU A 51 3.89 -5.67 -5.58
C LEU A 51 4.72 -4.38 -5.48
N ARG A 52 4.16 -3.27 -5.97
CA ARG A 52 4.74 -1.94 -5.76
C ARG A 52 4.49 -1.51 -4.32
N VAL A 53 5.55 -1.10 -3.61
CA VAL A 53 5.45 -0.63 -2.23
C VAL A 53 5.99 0.80 -2.12
N ILE A 54 5.16 1.70 -1.61
CA ILE A 54 5.49 3.09 -1.29
C ILE A 54 5.73 3.18 0.22
N PRO A 55 6.96 3.45 0.68
CA PRO A 55 7.28 3.59 2.11
C PRO A 55 6.82 4.96 2.63
N PHE A 56 5.52 5.14 2.76
CA PHE A 56 4.86 6.31 3.30
C PHE A 56 3.54 5.92 3.97
N HIS A 57 3.22 6.52 5.12
CA HIS A 57 1.92 6.37 5.75
C HIS A 57 1.50 7.70 6.40
N PRO A 58 0.24 8.15 6.25
CA PRO A 58 -0.23 9.35 6.91
C PRO A 58 -0.35 9.14 8.42
N GLU A 59 0.35 9.92 9.23
CA GLU A 59 0.32 9.79 10.70
C GLU A 59 -0.89 10.47 11.35
N LYS A 60 -1.50 11.44 10.66
CA LYS A 60 -2.62 12.22 11.17
C LYS A 60 -3.75 12.25 10.14
N LYS A 61 -4.99 12.21 10.63
CA LYS A 61 -6.21 12.23 9.81
C LYS A 61 -6.33 13.49 8.93
N ARG A 62 -5.86 14.64 9.41
CA ARG A 62 -5.83 15.90 8.68
C ARG A 62 -4.42 16.47 8.69
N HIS A 63 -3.66 16.16 7.65
CA HIS A 63 -2.29 16.67 7.46
C HIS A 63 -2.10 17.06 6.01
N GLY A 64 -2.02 18.37 5.75
CA GLY A 64 -1.92 18.94 4.40
C GLY A 64 -0.84 18.28 3.54
N PRO A 65 0.40 18.13 4.03
CA PRO A 65 1.47 17.48 3.27
C PRO A 65 1.18 16.02 2.93
N SER A 66 0.57 15.26 3.85
CA SER A 66 0.23 13.85 3.59
C SER A 66 -0.88 13.74 2.55
N ILE A 67 -1.90 14.59 2.64
CA ILE A 67 -2.99 14.65 1.67
C ILE A 67 -2.45 15.02 0.29
N GLN A 68 -1.56 16.02 0.22
CA GLN A 68 -0.95 16.46 -1.04
C GLN A 68 -0.15 15.33 -1.69
N ARG A 69 0.67 14.62 -0.90
CA ARG A 69 1.46 13.49 -1.39
C ARG A 69 0.58 12.35 -1.92
N ILE A 70 -0.46 11.97 -1.18
CA ILE A 70 -1.41 10.94 -1.62
C ILE A 70 -2.12 11.40 -2.89
N ARG A 71 -2.53 12.68 -2.96
CA ARG A 71 -3.20 13.25 -4.13
C ARG A 71 -2.31 13.23 -5.39
N GLN A 72 -1.03 13.57 -5.27
CA GLN A 72 -0.09 13.49 -6.39
C GLN A 72 0.01 12.05 -6.91
N GLU A 73 0.21 11.09 -6.01
CA GLU A 73 0.26 9.66 -6.38
C GLU A 73 -1.06 9.19 -7.02
N LEU A 74 -2.22 9.65 -6.53
CA LEU A 74 -3.51 9.31 -7.13
C LEU A 74 -3.66 9.82 -8.57
N ILE A 75 -3.21 11.05 -8.84
CA ILE A 75 -3.28 11.67 -10.17
C ILE A 75 -2.31 10.96 -11.14
N GLU A 76 -1.09 10.68 -10.68
CA GLU A 76 -0.04 10.07 -11.51
C GLU A 76 -0.29 8.57 -11.76
N GLY A 77 -0.67 7.85 -10.71
CA GLY A 77 -0.86 6.40 -10.74
C GLY A 77 -2.19 5.94 -11.36
N LYS A 78 -3.15 6.84 -11.54
CA LYS A 78 -4.49 6.55 -12.11
C LYS A 78 -5.14 5.35 -11.41
N TYR A 79 -5.23 5.40 -10.10
CA TYR A 79 -5.87 4.33 -9.31
C TYR A 79 -7.38 4.35 -9.50
N ASP A 80 -7.97 3.17 -9.62
CA ASP A 80 -9.42 2.97 -9.77
C ASP A 80 -10.10 2.89 -8.39
N LEU A 81 -9.38 2.40 -7.37
CA LEU A 81 -9.84 2.21 -6.00
C LEU A 81 -8.72 2.49 -4.98
#